data_AF-A0A914PBI9-F1
#
_entry.id   AF-A0A914PBI9-F1
#
_cell.length_a   1.000
_cell.length_b   1.000
_cell.length_c   1.000
_cell.angle_alpha   90.00
_cell.angle_beta   90.00
_cell.angle_gamma   90.00
#
_symmetry.space_group_name_H-M   'P 1'
#
loop_
_entity.id
_entity.type
_entity.pdbx_description
1 polymer ?
#
loop_
_entity_poly.entity_id
_entity_poly.type
_entity_poly.pdbx_seq_one_letter_code
_entity_poly.pdbx_strand_id
1 'polypeptide(L)'
;MLAVRCAIISVEILSRIGMHLEAANQLIRLTSTLSDLFSGVLLEKASALFSQAKMYRRKAFHYVLAGHRFNQASQPILSLKCYDLAAPEYLDKGWSFAEDHIMFTLSHESKDSQYQAECATKLVKPSSQQFMDQQAAFIEHYLKLLARNGTKNPLFVIPLIKANDIRIIYGEKPEVLPAPDDEGRDMKVRAKDDTQIIEWEDLERLAFHSGLGSKKPFKHGCPMFSDSTTKNREKKQTPPFERFRIQVKLINPMNVPLVLRNIRLGIKEKYFGPDMRIYGRLRTPKSE
;
A
#
# COMPACT_ATOMS: atom_id res chain seq x y z
N MET A 1 44.80 -15.74 21.37
CA MET A 1 43.96 -15.30 22.52
C MET A 1 44.52 -14.06 23.24
N LEU A 2 45.85 -13.91 23.40
CA LEU A 2 46.46 -12.77 24.10
C LEU A 2 46.13 -11.41 23.45
N ALA A 3 46.23 -11.30 22.12
CA ALA A 3 45.93 -10.07 21.38
C ALA A 3 44.50 -9.54 21.64
N VAL A 4 43.51 -10.43 21.67
CA VAL A 4 42.10 -10.09 21.95
C VAL A 4 41.95 -9.57 23.38
N ARG A 5 42.60 -10.21 24.36
CA ARG A 5 42.57 -9.76 25.76
C ARG A 5 43.19 -8.37 25.91
N CYS A 6 44.36 -8.13 25.32
CA CYS A 6 44.99 -6.81 25.34
C CYS A 6 44.11 -5.75 24.68
N ALA A 7 43.47 -6.08 23.55
CA ALA A 7 42.59 -5.16 22.86
C ALA A 7 41.32 -4.83 23.65
N ILE A 8 40.71 -5.80 24.33
CA ILE A 8 39.55 -5.54 25.21
C ILE A 8 39.95 -4.62 26.39
N ILE A 9 41.11 -4.84 26.99
CA ILE A 9 41.63 -3.96 28.07
C ILE A 9 41.86 -2.54 27.52
N SER A 10 42.47 -2.41 26.35
CA SER A 10 42.66 -1.13 25.66
C SER A 10 41.33 -0.40 25.43
N VAL A 11 40.30 -1.13 24.96
CA VAL A 11 38.95 -0.59 24.73
C VAL A 11 38.32 -0.09 26.03
N GLU A 12 38.46 -0.81 27.14
CA GLU A 12 37.94 -0.36 28.44
C GLU A 12 38.65 0.91 28.91
N ILE A 13 39.98 0.99 28.79
CA ILE A 13 40.75 2.19 29.14
C ILE A 13 40.30 3.39 28.29
N LEU A 14 40.19 3.22 26.97
CA LEU A 14 39.72 4.29 26.08
C LEU A 14 38.30 4.74 26.40
N SER A 15 37.41 3.80 26.71
CA SER A 15 36.04 4.10 27.12
C SER A 15 36.00 4.94 28.41
N ARG A 16 36.85 4.62 29.40
CA ARG A 16 36.95 5.37 30.66
C ARG A 16 37.49 6.79 30.47
N ILE A 17 38.36 7.00 29.48
CA ILE A 17 38.92 8.31 29.13
C ILE A 17 37.94 9.13 28.26
N GLY A 18 36.83 8.54 27.81
CA GLY A 18 35.82 9.19 26.97
C GLY A 18 36.08 9.09 25.47
N MET A 19 37.11 8.35 25.05
CA MET A 19 37.47 8.09 23.66
C MET A 19 36.63 6.93 23.08
N HIS A 20 35.31 7.10 23.07
CA HIS A 20 34.37 6.04 22.70
C HIS A 20 34.44 5.67 21.20
N LEU A 21 34.76 6.62 20.34
CA LEU A 21 34.87 6.39 18.89
C LEU A 21 36.07 5.50 18.57
N GLU A 22 37.22 5.79 19.15
CA GLU A 22 38.46 5.03 19.00
C GLU A 22 38.29 3.62 19.58
N ALA A 23 37.68 3.52 20.75
CA ALA A 23 37.34 2.25 21.38
C ALA A 23 36.44 1.38 20.47
N ALA A 24 35.39 1.95 19.89
CA ALA A 24 34.50 1.22 18.97
C ALA A 24 35.25 0.75 17.72
N ASN A 25 36.08 1.61 17.12
CA ASN A 25 36.87 1.28 15.93
C ASN A 25 37.88 0.15 16.21
N GLN A 26 38.46 0.08 17.42
CA GLN A 26 39.31 -1.04 17.81
C GLN A 26 38.54 -2.36 17.85
N LEU A 27 37.34 -2.38 18.44
CA LEU A 27 36.49 -3.58 18.46
C LEU A 27 36.12 -4.05 17.06
N ILE A 28 35.74 -3.13 16.17
CA ILE A 28 35.36 -3.45 14.78
C ILE A 28 36.51 -4.14 14.05
N ARG A 29 37.75 -3.68 14.24
CA ARG A 29 38.94 -4.29 13.61
C ARG A 29 39.19 -5.73 14.05
N LEU A 30 38.77 -6.11 15.26
CA LEU A 30 38.95 -7.48 15.77
C LEU A 30 37.98 -8.48 15.11
N THR A 31 36.84 -8.01 14.58
CA THR A 31 35.77 -8.87 14.06
C THR A 31 36.18 -9.75 12.87
N SER A 32 37.18 -9.36 12.07
CA SER A 32 37.60 -10.12 10.89
C SER A 32 38.34 -11.42 11.22
N THR A 33 38.82 -11.57 12.46
CA THR A 33 39.72 -12.68 12.85
C THR A 33 39.05 -13.72 13.73
N LEU A 34 37.75 -13.55 14.04
CA LEU A 34 37.08 -14.25 15.12
C LEU A 34 35.80 -14.92 14.63
N SER A 35 35.31 -15.89 15.41
CA SER A 35 34.09 -16.63 15.09
C SER A 35 32.87 -15.70 15.04
N ASP A 36 31.81 -16.09 14.31
CA ASP A 36 30.62 -15.26 14.14
C ASP A 36 29.99 -14.84 15.48
N LEU A 37 29.95 -15.74 16.47
CA LEU A 37 29.45 -15.42 17.79
C LEU A 37 30.26 -14.30 18.45
N PHE A 38 31.59 -14.42 18.44
CA PHE A 38 32.46 -13.44 19.06
C PHE A 38 32.42 -12.10 18.32
N SER A 39 32.44 -12.15 16.99
CA SER A 39 32.30 -10.98 16.13
C SER A 39 30.96 -10.27 16.34
N GLY A 40 29.86 -11.00 16.53
CA GLY A 40 28.56 -10.45 16.93
C GLY A 40 28.62 -9.69 18.25
N VAL A 41 29.23 -10.28 19.29
CA VAL A 41 29.41 -9.62 20.59
C VAL A 41 30.26 -8.35 20.48
N LEU A 42 31.36 -8.38 19.73
CA LEU A 42 32.20 -7.21 19.52
C LEU A 42 31.44 -6.07 18.81
N LEU A 43 30.63 -6.39 17.81
CA LEU A 43 29.80 -5.42 17.08
C LEU A 43 28.70 -4.84 17.99
N GLU A 44 28.08 -5.66 18.84
CA GLU A 44 27.11 -5.20 19.84
C GLU A 44 27.75 -4.18 20.81
N LYS A 45 28.96 -4.49 21.32
CA LYS A 45 29.72 -3.59 22.19
C LYS A 45 30.17 -2.31 21.48
N ALA A 46 30.61 -2.42 20.23
CA ALA A 46 30.94 -1.26 19.41
C ALA A 46 29.70 -0.36 19.21
N SER A 47 28.52 -0.95 19.02
CA SER A 47 27.25 -0.22 18.89
C SER A 47 26.91 0.58 20.15
N ALA A 48 27.12 -0.02 21.33
CA ALA A 48 26.94 0.68 22.61
C ALA A 48 27.91 1.88 22.76
N LEU A 49 29.17 1.72 22.36
CA LEU A 49 30.16 2.80 22.35
C LEU A 49 29.80 3.91 21.35
N PHE A 50 29.29 3.57 20.17
CA PHE A 50 28.75 4.56 19.24
C PHE A 50 27.56 5.33 19.81
N SER A 51 26.73 4.70 20.65
CA SER A 51 25.67 5.39 21.38
C SER A 51 26.24 6.43 22.35
N GLN A 52 27.31 6.10 23.08
CA GLN A 52 28.00 7.02 23.99
C GLN A 52 28.67 8.18 23.23
N ALA A 53 29.20 7.91 22.04
CA ALA A 53 29.72 8.92 21.11
C ALA A 53 28.64 9.73 20.37
N LYS A 54 27.34 9.54 20.68
CA LYS A 54 26.18 10.18 20.00
C LYS A 54 26.12 9.93 18.48
N MET A 55 26.67 8.82 18.01
CA MET A 55 26.68 8.40 16.60
C MET A 55 25.58 7.37 16.31
N TYR A 56 24.32 7.76 16.43
CA TYR A 56 23.16 6.88 16.36
C TYR A 56 23.03 6.06 15.07
N ARG A 57 23.35 6.66 13.91
CA ARG A 57 23.37 5.94 12.63
C ARG A 57 24.42 4.82 12.60
N ARG A 58 25.62 5.08 13.11
CA ARG A 58 26.68 4.06 13.19
C ARG A 58 26.30 2.97 14.18
N LYS A 59 25.70 3.33 15.32
CA LYS A 59 25.13 2.38 16.28
C LYS A 59 24.15 1.43 15.60
N ALA A 60 23.15 1.95 14.91
CA ALA A 60 22.11 1.14 14.27
C ALA A 60 22.68 0.19 13.21
N PHE A 61 23.58 0.70 12.37
CA PHE A 61 24.25 -0.09 11.34
C PHE A 61 25.04 -1.27 11.94
N HIS A 62 25.80 -1.04 13.02
CA HIS A 62 26.57 -2.10 13.66
C HIS A 62 25.69 -3.09 14.44
N TYR A 63 24.53 -2.66 14.94
CA TYR A 63 23.53 -3.59 15.48
C TYR A 63 22.96 -4.51 14.40
N VAL A 64 22.64 -4.00 13.21
CA VAL A 64 22.19 -4.85 12.08
C VAL A 64 23.27 -5.88 11.72
N LEU A 65 24.54 -5.47 11.65
CA LEU A 65 25.66 -6.39 11.41
C LEU A 65 25.82 -7.42 12.54
N ALA A 66 25.68 -7.00 13.80
CA ALA A 66 25.71 -7.90 14.95
C ALA A 66 24.57 -8.93 14.88
N GLY A 67 23.37 -8.50 14.51
CA GLY A 67 22.20 -9.36 14.32
C GLY A 67 22.46 -10.44 13.28
N HIS A 68 23.00 -10.06 12.12
CA HIS A 68 23.39 -11.02 11.08
C HIS A 68 24.43 -12.04 11.58
N ARG A 69 25.47 -11.60 12.28
CA ARG A 69 26.49 -12.50 12.86
C ARG A 69 25.90 -13.44 13.91
N PHE A 70 24.99 -12.96 14.75
CA PHE A 70 24.31 -13.81 15.72
C PHE A 70 23.40 -14.85 15.05
N ASN A 71 22.75 -14.51 13.95
CA ASN A 71 21.98 -15.46 13.17
C ASN A 71 22.89 -16.56 12.58
N GLN A 72 24.04 -16.18 12.00
CA GLN A 72 25.06 -17.15 11.53
C GLN A 72 25.57 -18.05 12.66
N ALA A 73 25.70 -17.52 13.88
CA ALA A 73 26.07 -18.26 15.08
C ALA A 73 24.92 -19.06 15.73
N SER A 74 23.76 -19.18 15.07
CA SER A 74 22.56 -19.86 15.59
C SER A 74 22.05 -19.29 16.93
N GLN A 75 22.18 -17.98 17.13
CA GLN A 75 21.70 -17.23 18.31
C GLN A 75 20.53 -16.29 17.94
N PRO A 76 19.33 -16.82 17.62
CA PRO A 76 18.23 -16.01 17.11
C PRO A 76 17.70 -14.99 18.13
N ILE A 77 17.77 -15.30 19.42
CA ILE A 77 17.32 -14.38 20.49
C ILE A 77 18.21 -13.13 20.53
N LEU A 78 19.53 -13.29 20.38
CA LEU A 78 20.47 -12.17 20.32
C LEU A 78 20.35 -11.42 19.00
N SER A 79 20.13 -12.15 17.89
CA SER A 79 19.86 -11.57 16.57
C SER A 79 18.69 -10.58 16.64
N LEU A 80 17.52 -11.04 17.10
CA LEU A 80 16.31 -10.24 17.20
C LEU A 80 16.49 -9.01 18.09
N LYS A 81 17.13 -9.16 19.26
CA LYS A 81 17.43 -8.03 20.16
C LYS A 81 18.26 -6.96 19.45
N CYS A 82 19.25 -7.33 18.65
CA CYS A 82 20.04 -6.37 17.88
C CYS A 82 19.19 -5.65 16.82
N TYR A 83 18.32 -6.35 16.11
CA TYR A 83 17.40 -5.71 15.14
C TYR A 83 16.41 -4.77 15.82
N ASP A 84 15.84 -5.15 16.98
CA ASP A 84 14.97 -4.28 17.78
C ASP A 84 15.68 -3.01 18.24
N LEU A 85 16.95 -3.11 18.66
CA LEU A 85 17.77 -1.96 19.04
C LEU A 85 18.13 -1.05 17.86
N ALA A 86 18.15 -1.59 16.64
CA ALA A 86 18.42 -0.81 15.42
C ALA A 86 17.16 -0.14 14.85
N ALA A 87 15.98 -0.74 15.01
CA ALA A 87 14.75 -0.32 14.34
C ALA A 87 14.37 1.17 14.53
N PRO A 88 14.43 1.77 15.74
CA PRO A 88 14.06 3.17 15.95
C PRO A 88 14.92 4.17 15.17
N GLU A 89 16.13 3.76 14.78
CA GLU A 89 17.05 4.64 14.05
C GLU A 89 16.77 4.69 12.54
N TYR A 90 16.00 3.76 12.01
CA TYR A 90 15.65 3.67 10.60
C TYR A 90 14.19 4.01 10.29
N LEU A 91 13.28 3.74 11.24
CA LEU A 91 11.84 3.97 11.08
C LEU A 91 11.53 5.42 10.69
N ASP A 92 10.77 5.60 9.61
CA ASP A 92 10.31 6.91 9.10
C ASP A 92 11.43 7.93 8.73
N LYS A 93 12.71 7.49 8.64
CA LYS A 93 13.85 8.38 8.32
C LYS A 93 14.26 8.38 6.84
N GLY A 94 13.45 7.79 5.96
CA GLY A 94 13.69 7.73 4.51
C GLY A 94 14.67 6.66 4.04
N TRP A 95 15.12 5.75 4.93
CA TRP A 95 16.01 4.63 4.60
C TRP A 95 15.22 3.34 4.34
N SER A 96 14.33 3.41 3.34
CA SER A 96 13.34 2.38 3.01
C SER A 96 13.92 0.96 2.94
N PHE A 97 15.04 0.75 2.25
CA PHE A 97 15.64 -0.58 2.11
C PHE A 97 16.13 -1.17 3.43
N ALA A 98 16.73 -0.34 4.29
CA ALA A 98 17.21 -0.79 5.60
C ALA A 98 16.04 -1.04 6.55
N GLU A 99 15.06 -0.13 6.54
CA GLU A 99 13.81 -0.29 7.29
C GLU A 99 13.08 -1.58 6.90
N ASP A 100 12.88 -1.82 5.61
CA ASP A 100 12.20 -3.00 5.10
C ASP A 100 12.96 -4.28 5.47
N HIS A 101 14.30 -4.27 5.39
CA HIS A 101 15.11 -5.40 5.82
C HIS A 101 14.90 -5.72 7.30
N ILE A 102 14.98 -4.71 8.18
CA ILE A 102 14.79 -4.88 9.62
C ILE A 102 13.38 -5.38 9.93
N MET A 103 12.35 -4.74 9.36
CA MET A 103 10.95 -5.11 9.60
C MET A 103 10.64 -6.52 9.10
N PHE A 104 11.20 -6.92 7.96
CA PHE A 104 11.05 -8.28 7.44
C PHE A 104 11.76 -9.31 8.31
N THR A 105 12.98 -9.03 8.77
CA THR A 105 13.69 -9.94 9.69
C THR A 105 12.93 -10.10 11.00
N LEU A 106 12.44 -9.00 11.58
CA LEU A 106 11.65 -9.05 12.82
C LEU A 106 10.32 -9.80 12.62
N SER A 107 9.64 -9.60 11.50
CA SER A 107 8.38 -10.31 11.21
C SER A 107 8.60 -11.80 10.94
N HIS A 108 9.73 -12.16 10.33
CA HIS A 108 10.02 -13.54 9.95
C HIS A 108 10.59 -14.36 11.11
N GLU A 109 11.49 -13.80 11.91
CA GLU A 109 12.25 -14.54 12.94
C GLU A 109 11.65 -14.45 14.34
N SER A 110 10.75 -13.49 14.63
CA SER A 110 10.15 -13.36 15.95
C SER A 110 9.27 -14.58 16.32
N LYS A 111 9.09 -14.82 17.62
CA LYS A 111 8.20 -15.87 18.14
C LYS A 111 6.79 -15.36 18.45
N ASP A 112 6.63 -14.07 18.66
CA ASP A 112 5.34 -13.47 19.02
C ASP A 112 4.54 -13.14 17.76
N SER A 113 3.41 -13.84 17.57
CA SER A 113 2.56 -13.72 16.39
C SER A 113 1.94 -12.33 16.22
N GLN A 114 1.71 -11.60 17.32
CA GLN A 114 1.19 -10.22 17.25
C GLN A 114 2.28 -9.27 16.76
N TYR A 115 3.48 -9.38 17.34
CA TYR A 115 4.64 -8.60 16.92
C TYR A 115 5.03 -8.86 15.47
N GLN A 116 4.96 -10.12 15.02
CA GLN A 116 5.19 -10.49 13.62
C GLN A 116 4.23 -9.74 12.68
N ALA A 117 2.94 -9.72 13.02
CA ALA A 117 1.93 -9.05 12.20
C ALA A 117 2.11 -7.53 12.19
N GLU A 118 2.48 -6.92 13.32
CA GLU A 118 2.75 -5.48 13.41
C GLU A 118 3.92 -5.09 12.49
N CYS A 119 5.04 -5.80 12.58
CA CYS A 119 6.22 -5.56 11.73
C CYS A 119 5.90 -5.79 10.25
N ALA A 120 5.18 -6.87 9.90
CA ALA A 120 4.80 -7.16 8.53
C ALA A 120 3.82 -6.12 7.95
N THR A 121 2.96 -5.52 8.76
CA THR A 121 2.05 -4.45 8.33
C THR A 121 2.84 -3.25 7.80
N LYS A 122 3.99 -2.92 8.40
CA LYS A 122 4.86 -1.81 7.97
C LYS A 122 5.50 -2.04 6.59
N LEU A 123 5.63 -3.29 6.15
CA LEU A 123 6.16 -3.65 4.83
C LEU A 123 5.15 -3.44 3.70
N VAL A 124 3.85 -3.55 4.00
CA VAL A 124 2.76 -3.45 3.02
C VAL A 124 2.36 -1.98 2.86
N LYS A 125 3.24 -1.21 2.22
CA LYS A 125 3.05 0.23 1.97
C LYS A 125 2.81 0.54 0.49
N PRO A 126 1.90 1.48 0.17
CA PRO A 126 1.53 1.83 -1.20
C PRO A 126 2.72 2.35 -2.01
N SER A 127 3.65 3.08 -1.40
CA SER A 127 4.83 3.67 -2.07
C SER A 127 6.12 2.96 -1.67
N SER A 128 6.19 1.63 -1.85
CA SER A 128 7.43 0.89 -1.60
C SER A 128 8.47 1.17 -2.69
N GLN A 129 9.73 1.28 -2.28
CA GLN A 129 10.88 1.42 -3.20
C GLN A 129 11.49 0.06 -3.58
N GLN A 130 10.90 -1.04 -3.12
CA GLN A 130 11.36 -2.39 -3.40
C GLN A 130 11.05 -2.84 -4.83
N PHE A 131 11.84 -3.80 -5.30
CA PHE A 131 11.56 -4.51 -6.54
C PHE A 131 10.27 -5.32 -6.43
N MET A 132 9.65 -5.59 -7.58
CA MET A 132 8.37 -6.28 -7.67
C MET A 132 8.36 -7.62 -6.92
N ASP A 133 9.38 -8.46 -7.13
CA ASP A 133 9.47 -9.79 -6.52
C ASP A 133 9.61 -9.71 -5.00
N GLN A 134 10.45 -8.80 -4.52
CA GLN A 134 10.66 -8.59 -3.08
C GLN A 134 9.39 -8.05 -2.40
N GLN A 135 8.70 -7.11 -3.05
CA GLN A 135 7.43 -6.58 -2.56
C GLN A 135 6.35 -7.68 -2.56
N ALA A 136 6.31 -8.55 -3.57
CA ALA A 136 5.40 -9.68 -3.62
C ALA A 136 5.66 -10.66 -2.47
N ALA A 137 6.93 -10.97 -2.17
CA ALA A 137 7.31 -11.82 -1.05
C ALA A 137 6.87 -11.24 0.31
N PHE A 138 6.98 -9.92 0.51
CA PHE A 138 6.50 -9.26 1.72
C PHE A 138 4.99 -9.37 1.89
N ILE A 139 4.22 -9.16 0.82
CA ILE A 139 2.76 -9.31 0.84
C ILE A 139 2.39 -10.76 1.13
N GLU A 140 3.04 -11.72 0.48
CA GLU A 140 2.78 -13.14 0.69
C GLU A 140 3.05 -13.54 2.15
N HIS A 141 4.17 -13.10 2.72
CA HIS A 141 4.52 -13.32 4.12
C HIS A 141 3.44 -12.74 5.05
N TYR A 142 3.01 -11.49 4.82
CA TYR A 142 1.95 -10.86 5.60
C TYR A 142 0.62 -11.61 5.52
N LEU A 143 0.20 -12.03 4.31
CA LEU A 143 -1.03 -12.80 4.13
C LEU A 143 -0.99 -14.16 4.84
N LYS A 144 0.16 -14.84 4.82
CA LYS A 144 0.38 -16.09 5.59
C LYS A 144 0.24 -15.85 7.10
N LEU A 145 0.80 -14.75 7.62
CA LEU A 145 0.67 -14.38 9.03
C LEU A 145 -0.79 -14.09 9.43
N LEU A 146 -1.53 -13.37 8.59
CA LEU A 146 -2.95 -13.10 8.82
C LEU A 146 -3.81 -14.37 8.82
N ALA A 147 -3.54 -15.29 7.89
CA ALA A 147 -4.22 -16.58 7.84
C ALA A 147 -3.94 -17.40 9.11
N ARG A 148 -2.69 -17.42 9.58
CA ARG A 148 -2.28 -18.09 10.82
C ARG A 148 -2.94 -17.49 12.06
N ASN A 149 -3.07 -16.16 12.11
CA ASN A 149 -3.68 -15.44 13.23
C ASN A 149 -5.22 -15.51 13.23
N GLY A 150 -5.85 -16.11 12.21
CA GLY A 150 -7.30 -16.20 12.12
C GLY A 150 -8.01 -14.84 11.94
N THR A 151 -7.26 -13.80 11.56
CA THR A 151 -7.82 -12.46 11.33
C THR A 151 -8.73 -12.48 10.10
N LYS A 152 -10.03 -12.28 10.33
CA LYS A 152 -11.04 -12.20 9.27
C LYS A 152 -11.12 -10.75 8.78
N ASN A 153 -10.94 -10.54 7.48
CA ASN A 153 -11.00 -9.23 6.80
C ASN A 153 -9.98 -8.20 7.30
N PRO A 154 -8.68 -8.39 7.05
CA PRO A 154 -7.67 -7.36 7.32
C PRO A 154 -8.03 -6.06 6.58
N LEU A 155 -7.92 -4.93 7.27
CA LEU A 155 -8.14 -3.63 6.66
C LEU A 155 -6.95 -3.29 5.76
N PHE A 156 -7.08 -3.55 4.46
CA PHE A 156 -6.09 -3.14 3.47
C PHE A 156 -6.38 -1.74 2.97
N VAL A 157 -5.34 -0.90 2.90
CA VAL A 157 -5.40 0.44 2.29
C VAL A 157 -5.25 0.37 0.77
N ILE A 158 -5.35 -0.83 0.19
CA ILE A 158 -5.02 -1.13 -1.21
C ILE A 158 -6.10 -2.06 -1.78
N PRO A 159 -6.59 -1.84 -3.03
CA PRO A 159 -6.28 -0.73 -3.92
C PRO A 159 -6.83 0.61 -3.41
N LEU A 160 -6.15 1.70 -3.73
CA LEU A 160 -6.58 3.04 -3.37
C LEU A 160 -7.82 3.42 -4.17
N ILE A 161 -8.85 3.88 -3.46
CA ILE A 161 -10.08 4.39 -4.08
C ILE A 161 -9.94 5.89 -4.23
N LYS A 162 -10.01 6.41 -5.46
CA LYS A 162 -10.13 7.85 -5.70
C LYS A 162 -11.54 8.31 -5.38
N ALA A 163 -11.79 8.64 -4.11
CA ALA A 163 -13.12 9.03 -3.63
C ALA A 163 -13.73 10.20 -4.40
N ASN A 164 -12.91 11.18 -4.81
CA ASN A 164 -13.38 12.35 -5.57
C ASN A 164 -13.83 12.00 -7.00
N ASP A 165 -13.37 10.89 -7.57
CA ASP A 165 -13.71 10.46 -8.94
C ASP A 165 -14.89 9.46 -8.94
N ILE A 166 -15.55 9.23 -7.79
CA ILE A 166 -16.68 8.30 -7.72
C ILE A 166 -17.87 8.93 -8.45
N ARG A 167 -18.34 8.24 -9.50
CA ARG A 167 -19.49 8.67 -10.28
C ARG A 167 -20.72 7.86 -9.94
N ILE A 168 -21.81 8.55 -9.63
CA ILE A 168 -23.13 7.96 -9.45
C ILE A 168 -23.96 8.36 -10.66
N ILE A 169 -24.52 7.38 -11.34
CA ILE A 169 -25.34 7.55 -12.54
C ILE A 169 -26.68 6.89 -12.25
N TYR A 170 -27.80 7.60 -12.44
CA TYR A 170 -29.13 7.00 -12.32
C TYR A 170 -29.71 6.68 -13.71
N GLY A 171 -30.54 5.64 -13.79
CA GLY A 171 -31.16 5.18 -15.02
C GLY A 171 -30.39 4.06 -15.76
N GLU A 172 -31.00 3.56 -16.84
CA GLU A 172 -30.40 2.56 -17.72
C GLU A 172 -29.50 3.26 -18.77
N LYS A 173 -28.35 2.64 -19.04
CA LYS A 173 -27.46 3.04 -20.13
C LYS A 173 -27.99 2.25 -21.32
N PRO A 174 -28.21 2.86 -22.50
CA PRO A 174 -28.47 2.09 -23.70
C PRO A 174 -27.39 1.01 -23.82
N GLU A 175 -27.80 -0.25 -24.01
CA GLU A 175 -26.83 -1.28 -24.32
C GLU A 175 -26.17 -0.90 -25.63
N VAL A 176 -24.90 -0.48 -25.57
CA VAL A 176 -24.06 -0.45 -26.76
C VAL A 176 -23.81 -1.93 -27.04
N LEU A 177 -24.60 -2.49 -27.96
CA LEU A 177 -24.39 -3.84 -28.47
C LEU A 177 -22.91 -3.97 -28.91
N PRO A 178 -22.26 -5.12 -28.66
CA PRO A 178 -20.92 -5.34 -29.18
C PRO A 178 -20.98 -5.17 -30.70
N ALA A 179 -20.14 -4.31 -31.23
CA ALA A 179 -20.04 -4.10 -32.66
C ALA A 179 -19.78 -5.46 -33.33
N PRO A 180 -20.65 -5.91 -34.26
CA PRO A 180 -20.21 -6.83 -35.28
C PRO A 180 -19.22 -6.05 -36.13
N ASP A 181 -18.02 -6.60 -36.18
CA ASP A 181 -16.98 -6.46 -37.19
C ASP A 181 -17.46 -5.79 -38.50
N ASP A 182 -16.65 -4.84 -38.96
CA ASP A 182 -16.72 -4.10 -40.23
C ASP A 182 -17.76 -2.97 -40.42
N GLU A 183 -17.21 -1.83 -40.83
CA GLU A 183 -17.84 -0.69 -41.51
C GLU A 183 -19.10 -0.05 -40.89
N GLY A 184 -18.88 0.97 -40.07
CA GLY A 184 -19.89 2.01 -39.86
C GLY A 184 -20.17 2.33 -38.41
N ARG A 185 -19.25 3.10 -37.81
CA ARG A 185 -19.68 4.14 -36.88
C ARG A 185 -20.73 4.99 -37.60
N ASP A 186 -21.98 4.83 -37.21
CA ASP A 186 -22.80 5.89 -36.64
C ASP A 186 -24.26 5.43 -36.70
N MET A 187 -24.88 5.33 -35.54
CA MET A 187 -26.31 5.08 -35.45
C MET A 187 -27.02 6.39 -35.87
N LYS A 188 -27.07 6.69 -37.17
CA LYS A 188 -27.63 7.94 -37.73
C LYS A 188 -29.11 7.72 -38.01
N VAL A 189 -29.97 8.51 -37.37
CA VAL A 189 -31.38 8.59 -37.80
C VAL A 189 -31.40 9.53 -39.00
N ARG A 190 -31.63 8.98 -40.20
CA ARG A 190 -31.81 9.79 -41.40
C ARG A 190 -33.17 10.49 -41.32
N ALA A 191 -33.17 11.83 -41.38
CA ALA A 191 -34.37 12.58 -41.68
C ALA A 191 -34.87 12.23 -43.08
N LYS A 192 -36.18 12.37 -43.33
CA LYS A 192 -36.80 12.05 -44.64
C LYS A 192 -36.21 12.79 -45.84
N ASP A 193 -35.50 13.88 -45.57
CA ASP A 193 -34.79 14.66 -46.58
C ASP A 193 -33.29 14.37 -46.42
N ASP A 194 -32.75 13.58 -47.36
CA ASP A 194 -31.46 12.87 -47.38
C ASP A 194 -30.17 13.73 -47.25
N THR A 195 -30.25 14.94 -46.70
CA THR A 195 -29.13 15.91 -46.63
C THR A 195 -28.60 16.18 -45.22
N GLN A 196 -29.31 15.79 -44.17
CA GLN A 196 -28.85 16.00 -42.79
C GLN A 196 -28.78 14.70 -42.00
N ILE A 197 -27.55 14.36 -41.64
CA ILE A 197 -27.22 13.35 -40.66
C ILE A 197 -27.45 13.97 -39.28
N ILE A 198 -28.44 13.47 -38.53
CA ILE A 198 -28.69 13.90 -37.15
C ILE A 198 -27.99 12.90 -36.23
N GLU A 199 -27.00 13.38 -35.48
CA GLU A 199 -26.38 12.58 -34.43
C GLU A 199 -27.38 12.42 -33.26
N TRP A 200 -27.39 11.25 -32.60
CA TRP A 200 -28.28 11.01 -31.45
C TRP A 200 -28.15 12.07 -30.36
N GLU A 201 -26.97 12.66 -30.25
CA GLU A 201 -26.65 13.74 -29.33
C GLU A 201 -27.50 15.00 -29.57
N ASP A 202 -27.68 15.37 -30.84
CA ASP A 202 -28.52 16.50 -31.25
C ASP A 202 -30.00 16.19 -31.05
N LEU A 203 -30.41 14.95 -31.29
CA LEU A 203 -31.79 14.49 -31.11
C LEU A 203 -32.18 14.49 -29.62
N GLU A 204 -31.28 14.03 -28.74
CA GLU A 204 -31.44 14.08 -27.28
C GLU A 204 -31.51 15.54 -26.79
N ARG A 205 -30.68 16.42 -27.36
CA ARG A 205 -30.68 17.86 -27.06
C ARG A 205 -32.00 18.52 -27.43
N LEU A 206 -32.51 18.22 -28.63
CA LEU A 206 -33.78 18.74 -29.12
C LEU A 206 -34.97 18.25 -28.28
N ALA A 207 -34.99 16.96 -27.93
CA ALA A 207 -36.02 16.39 -27.06
C ALA A 207 -36.00 16.98 -25.64
N PHE A 208 -34.81 17.24 -25.09
CA PHE A 208 -34.69 17.90 -23.78
C PHE A 208 -35.26 19.33 -23.80
N HIS A 209 -34.91 20.10 -24.84
CA HIS A 209 -35.36 21.48 -24.96
C HIS A 209 -36.85 21.60 -25.29
N SER A 210 -37.45 20.61 -25.97
CA SER A 210 -38.89 20.57 -26.22
C SER A 210 -39.70 20.26 -24.95
N GLY A 211 -39.21 19.38 -24.08
CA GLY A 211 -39.93 18.98 -22.85
C GLY A 211 -39.71 19.89 -21.65
N LEU A 212 -38.49 20.38 -21.41
CA LEU A 212 -38.11 21.13 -20.19
C LEU A 212 -37.86 22.63 -20.43
N GLY A 213 -38.01 23.09 -21.67
CA GLY A 213 -37.81 24.47 -22.10
C GLY A 213 -36.35 24.82 -22.38
N SER A 214 -36.12 25.68 -23.38
CA SER A 214 -34.80 26.08 -23.91
C SER A 214 -33.85 26.71 -22.87
N LYS A 215 -34.37 27.21 -21.75
CA LYS A 215 -33.59 27.93 -20.73
C LYS A 215 -32.72 27.05 -19.81
N LYS A 216 -32.91 25.71 -19.81
CA LYS A 216 -32.10 24.81 -18.98
C LYS A 216 -30.89 24.31 -19.76
N PRO A 217 -29.68 24.27 -19.15
CA PRO A 217 -28.50 23.73 -19.81
C PRO A 217 -28.70 22.23 -20.06
N PHE A 218 -28.62 21.83 -21.33
CA PHE A 218 -28.62 20.43 -21.71
C PHE A 218 -27.35 19.75 -21.19
N LYS A 219 -27.50 18.58 -20.56
CA LYS A 219 -26.39 17.73 -20.15
C LYS A 219 -26.54 16.40 -20.89
N HIS A 220 -25.60 16.12 -21.79
CA HIS A 220 -25.56 14.91 -22.58
C HIS A 220 -25.59 13.64 -21.72
N GLY A 221 -26.31 12.62 -22.19
CA GLY A 221 -26.13 11.21 -21.88
C GLY A 221 -26.04 10.81 -20.41
N CYS A 222 -27.07 10.11 -19.92
CA CYS A 222 -27.13 9.51 -18.57
C CYS A 222 -26.94 10.54 -17.45
N PRO A 223 -28.00 10.89 -16.71
CA PRO A 223 -27.89 11.97 -15.74
C PRO A 223 -26.91 11.61 -14.61
N MET A 224 -25.76 12.27 -14.66
CA MET A 224 -24.65 12.07 -13.75
C MET A 224 -24.88 12.88 -12.47
N PHE A 225 -24.92 12.19 -11.34
CA PHE A 225 -25.31 12.74 -10.05
C PHE A 225 -24.12 13.25 -9.25
N SER A 226 -23.02 12.51 -9.26
CA SER A 226 -21.76 12.90 -8.64
C SER A 226 -20.60 12.68 -9.60
N ASP A 227 -19.64 13.59 -9.57
CA ASP A 227 -18.30 13.48 -10.15
C ASP A 227 -17.36 14.44 -9.40
N SER A 228 -16.09 14.47 -9.79
CA SER A 228 -15.05 15.36 -9.23
C SER A 228 -15.39 16.86 -9.33
N THR A 229 -16.26 17.24 -10.28
CA THR A 229 -16.69 18.62 -10.51
C THR A 229 -17.98 18.98 -9.77
N THR A 230 -18.64 18.02 -9.14
CA THR A 230 -19.93 18.24 -8.47
C THR A 230 -19.76 18.63 -7.00
N LYS A 231 -20.60 19.56 -6.52
CA LYS A 231 -20.66 19.92 -5.09
C LYS A 231 -21.28 18.78 -4.28
N ASN A 232 -20.45 17.85 -3.81
CA ASN A 232 -20.87 16.69 -3.01
C ASN A 232 -21.35 17.02 -1.58
N ARG A 233 -21.42 18.30 -1.20
CA ARG A 233 -21.98 18.75 0.10
C ARG A 233 -23.50 18.80 0.10
N GLU A 234 -24.12 19.01 -1.06
CA GLU A 234 -25.57 19.07 -1.19
C GLU A 234 -26.12 17.64 -1.37
N LYS A 235 -27.05 17.23 -0.49
CA LYS A 235 -27.77 15.97 -0.67
C LYS A 235 -28.72 16.13 -1.85
N LYS A 236 -28.38 15.50 -2.96
CA LYS A 236 -29.28 15.40 -4.11
C LYS A 236 -30.23 14.22 -3.89
N GLN A 237 -31.43 14.28 -4.45
CA GLN A 237 -32.44 13.23 -4.36
C GLN A 237 -32.63 12.59 -5.74
N THR A 238 -32.89 11.28 -5.76
CA THR A 238 -33.24 10.53 -6.97
C THR A 238 -34.68 10.06 -6.86
N PRO A 239 -35.39 9.87 -7.99
CA PRO A 239 -36.71 9.25 -7.97
C PRO A 239 -36.67 7.90 -7.23
N PRO A 240 -37.68 7.58 -6.41
CA PRO A 240 -37.74 6.29 -5.73
C PRO A 240 -37.87 5.16 -6.75
N PHE A 241 -37.31 3.99 -6.43
CA PHE A 241 -37.35 2.77 -7.24
C PHE A 241 -36.57 2.79 -8.57
N GLU A 242 -35.73 3.80 -8.81
CA GLU A 242 -34.81 3.78 -9.96
C GLU A 242 -33.50 3.02 -9.68
N ARG A 243 -32.98 2.37 -10.73
CA ARG A 243 -31.65 1.75 -10.70
C ARG A 243 -30.59 2.85 -10.75
N PHE A 244 -29.56 2.71 -9.92
CA PHE A 244 -28.36 3.53 -9.98
C PHE A 244 -27.12 2.67 -10.20
N ARG A 245 -26.10 3.26 -10.79
CA ARG A 245 -24.79 2.67 -11.03
C ARG A 245 -23.74 3.51 -10.32
N ILE A 246 -22.77 2.82 -9.73
CA ILE A 246 -21.61 3.44 -9.11
C ILE A 246 -20.38 3.03 -9.91
N GLN A 247 -19.69 4.01 -10.46
CA GLN A 247 -18.38 3.83 -11.06
C GLN A 247 -17.33 4.25 -10.03
N VAL A 248 -16.49 3.29 -9.66
CA VAL A 248 -15.40 3.50 -8.70
C VAL A 248 -14.07 3.33 -9.42
N LYS A 249 -13.21 4.35 -9.35
CA LYS A 249 -11.85 4.28 -9.89
C LYS A 249 -10.91 3.71 -8.84
N LEU A 250 -10.33 2.54 -9.16
CA LEU A 250 -9.35 1.85 -8.34
C LEU A 250 -7.95 2.14 -8.87
N ILE A 251 -7.01 2.38 -7.95
CA ILE A 251 -5.60 2.58 -8.27
C ILE A 251 -4.79 1.55 -7.50
N ASN A 252 -3.92 0.85 -8.22
CA ASN A 252 -2.88 0.06 -7.59
C ASN A 252 -1.64 0.95 -7.37
N PRO A 253 -1.32 1.34 -6.12
CA PRO A 253 -0.09 2.06 -5.84
C PRO A 253 1.14 1.14 -5.82
N MET A 254 0.96 -0.19 -5.74
CA MET A 254 2.05 -1.15 -5.61
C MET A 254 2.72 -1.44 -6.95
N ASN A 255 3.98 -1.89 -6.91
CA ASN A 255 4.66 -2.41 -8.09
C ASN A 255 4.16 -3.81 -8.47
N VAL A 256 3.54 -4.53 -7.53
CA VAL A 256 2.97 -5.87 -7.75
C VAL A 256 1.58 -5.77 -8.39
N PRO A 257 1.28 -6.50 -9.48
CA PRO A 257 -0.06 -6.51 -10.06
C PRO A 257 -1.09 -7.12 -9.11
N LEU A 258 -2.22 -6.42 -8.91
CA LEU A 258 -3.30 -6.89 -8.05
C LEU A 258 -4.42 -7.51 -8.88
N VAL A 259 -4.68 -8.79 -8.65
CA VAL A 259 -5.83 -9.49 -9.25
C VAL A 259 -7.02 -9.41 -8.31
N LEU A 260 -7.98 -8.56 -8.64
CA LEU A 260 -9.20 -8.42 -7.85
C LEU A 260 -10.22 -9.49 -8.27
N ARG A 261 -10.65 -10.33 -7.31
CA ARG A 261 -11.68 -11.35 -7.50
C ARG A 261 -12.79 -11.16 -6.49
N ASN A 262 -14.03 -11.53 -6.86
CA ASN A 262 -15.18 -11.50 -5.95
C ASN A 262 -15.38 -10.14 -5.26
N ILE A 263 -15.15 -9.04 -5.98
CA ILE A 263 -15.40 -7.68 -5.49
C ILE A 263 -16.88 -7.61 -5.04
N ARG A 264 -17.15 -6.92 -3.93
CA ARG A 264 -18.52 -6.64 -3.48
C ARG A 264 -18.57 -5.20 -2.99
N LEU A 265 -19.62 -4.49 -3.38
CA LEU A 265 -19.91 -3.18 -2.82
C LEU A 265 -20.71 -3.38 -1.53
N GLY A 266 -20.09 -3.08 -0.38
CA GLY A 266 -20.77 -3.01 0.90
C GLY A 266 -21.24 -1.58 1.15
N ILE A 267 -22.47 -1.40 1.63
CA ILE A 267 -22.97 -0.08 2.00
C ILE A 267 -23.37 -0.11 3.48
N LYS A 268 -23.02 0.95 4.21
CA LYS A 268 -23.42 1.10 5.61
C LYS A 268 -24.86 1.64 5.65
N GLU A 269 -25.75 0.91 6.32
CA GLU A 269 -27.21 1.12 6.35
C GLU A 269 -27.68 2.50 6.85
N LYS A 270 -26.81 3.27 7.50
CA LYS A 270 -27.13 4.57 8.12
C LYS A 270 -27.73 5.62 7.15
N TYR A 271 -27.68 5.39 5.85
CA TYR A 271 -28.07 6.36 4.82
C TYR A 271 -29.25 5.94 3.93
N PHE A 272 -29.91 4.81 4.23
CA PHE A 272 -31.07 4.33 3.45
C PHE A 272 -32.31 4.10 4.32
N GLY A 273 -33.49 4.28 3.72
CA GLY A 273 -34.77 3.98 4.36
C GLY A 273 -34.98 2.47 4.57
N PRO A 274 -35.88 2.07 5.49
CA PRO A 274 -36.06 0.69 5.93
C PRO A 274 -36.44 -0.32 4.81
N ASP A 275 -36.97 0.16 3.69
CA ASP A 275 -37.52 -0.70 2.61
C ASP A 275 -36.56 -0.89 1.41
N MET A 276 -35.34 -0.36 1.46
CA MET A 276 -34.44 -0.35 0.29
C MET A 276 -33.61 -1.64 0.18
N ARG A 277 -34.01 -2.54 -0.73
CA ARG A 277 -33.22 -3.71 -1.12
C ARG A 277 -32.38 -3.43 -2.37
N ILE A 278 -31.07 -3.51 -2.24
CA ILE A 278 -30.12 -3.22 -3.34
C ILE A 278 -29.60 -4.53 -3.91
N TYR A 279 -29.91 -4.80 -5.18
CA TYR A 279 -29.36 -5.92 -5.95
C TYR A 279 -28.34 -5.37 -6.95
N GLY A 280 -27.08 -5.78 -6.84
CA GLY A 280 -25.98 -5.27 -7.65
C GLY A 280 -25.28 -6.37 -8.44
N ARG A 281 -25.00 -6.11 -9.72
CA ARG A 281 -24.10 -6.91 -10.56
C ARG A 281 -22.87 -6.08 -10.86
N LEU A 282 -21.69 -6.55 -10.48
CA LEU A 282 -20.44 -5.89 -10.87
C LEU A 282 -20.17 -6.16 -12.35
N ARG A 283 -19.90 -5.08 -13.09
CA ARG A 283 -19.36 -5.14 -14.45
C ARG A 283 -17.95 -4.57 -14.39
N THR A 284 -16.95 -5.41 -14.57
CA THR A 284 -15.59 -4.97 -14.85
C THR A 284 -15.48 -4.68 -16.35
N PRO A 285 -14.70 -3.67 -16.77
CA PRO A 285 -14.34 -3.56 -18.19
C PRO A 285 -13.68 -4.87 -18.62
N LYS A 286 -13.99 -5.37 -19.82
CA LYS A 286 -13.22 -6.46 -20.43
C LYS A 286 -11.77 -5.96 -20.53
N SER A 287 -10.84 -6.71 -19.98
CA SER A 287 -9.42 -6.48 -20.21
C SER A 287 -9.15 -6.72 -21.69
N GLU A 288 -8.65 -5.70 -22.39
CA GLU A 288 -7.88 -5.89 -23.63
C GLU A 288 -6.56 -6.59 -23.31
#